data_AF-A0A3C0IAP0-F1
#
_entry.id   AF-A0A3C0IAP0-F1
#
_cell.length_a   1.000
_cell.length_b   1.000
_cell.length_c   1.000
_cell.angle_alpha   90.00
_cell.angle_beta   90.00
_cell.angle_gamma   90.00
#
_symmetry.space_group_name_H-M   'P 1'
#
loop_
_entity.id
_entity.type
_entity.pdbx_description
1 polymer ?
#
loop_
_entity_poly.entity_id
_entity_poly.type
_entity_poly.pdbx_seq_one_letter_code
_entity_poly.pdbx_strand_id
1 'polypeptide(L)'
;MDFVQFNAFNYLNVATKKVKSLRKAPTSKGMGPQVRQVIPSAVRDLDPFVFLDHFSVIKHPESGGIPPHPHAGIATITYLFEGSNRHRDSLGNDQIVQAGDVAWMQAGKGIIHSEGMRENRTEPEKVHGLQIWISLPAKDKFIQPDFFFYPAATLPLIQKVEASIKVICGEVLGQQSPVQSLSPAFIFEVKMPANTVL
;
A
#
# COMPACT_ATOMS: atom_id res chain seq x y z
N MET A 1 -13.69 -50.17 -6.95
CA MET A 1 -13.60 -48.94 -6.14
C MET A 1 -12.26 -48.34 -6.48
N ASP A 2 -12.24 -47.54 -7.54
CA ASP A 2 -11.01 -46.93 -8.04
C ASP A 2 -10.80 -45.59 -7.35
N PHE A 3 -9.72 -45.49 -6.58
CA PHE A 3 -9.24 -44.22 -6.06
C PHE A 3 -8.61 -43.44 -7.21
N VAL A 4 -9.35 -42.49 -7.75
CA VAL A 4 -8.80 -41.46 -8.64
C VAL A 4 -7.93 -40.54 -7.78
N GLN A 5 -6.61 -40.76 -7.82
CA GLN A 5 -5.65 -39.75 -7.38
C GLN A 5 -5.72 -38.55 -8.32
N PHE A 6 -6.33 -37.46 -7.86
CA PHE A 6 -6.18 -36.16 -8.49
C PHE A 6 -4.77 -35.62 -8.23
N ASN A 7 -3.81 -35.98 -9.08
CA ASN A 7 -2.53 -35.28 -9.19
C ASN A 7 -2.77 -33.92 -9.87
N ALA A 8 -3.21 -32.93 -9.10
CA ALA A 8 -3.45 -31.56 -9.57
C ALA A 8 -2.18 -30.67 -9.57
N PHE A 9 -0.98 -31.25 -9.65
CA PHE A 9 0.28 -30.48 -9.67
C PHE A 9 0.91 -30.30 -11.05
N ASN A 10 0.29 -30.80 -12.13
CA ASN A 10 0.90 -30.77 -13.47
C ASN A 10 0.48 -29.61 -14.38
N TYR A 11 -0.21 -28.59 -13.86
CA TYR A 11 -0.45 -27.37 -14.63
C TYR A 11 0.38 -26.22 -14.08
N LEU A 12 1.52 -26.02 -14.74
CA LEU A 12 2.36 -24.84 -14.88
C LEU A 12 3.80 -25.10 -14.43
N ASN A 13 4.71 -25.11 -15.41
CA ASN A 13 6.11 -24.71 -15.23
C ASN A 13 6.17 -23.24 -14.77
N VAL A 14 5.66 -22.93 -13.58
CA VAL A 14 5.86 -21.60 -12.99
C VAL A 14 7.28 -21.59 -12.47
N ALA A 15 8.14 -20.77 -13.08
CA ALA A 15 9.43 -20.46 -12.51
C ALA A 15 9.22 -19.90 -11.09
N THR A 16 9.57 -20.67 -10.06
CA THR A 16 9.52 -20.19 -8.69
C THR A 16 10.70 -19.24 -8.45
N LYS A 17 10.43 -18.06 -7.90
CA LYS A 17 11.50 -17.18 -7.42
C LYS A 17 11.84 -17.56 -5.99
N LYS A 18 13.12 -17.85 -5.71
CA LYS A 18 13.60 -18.11 -4.35
C LYS A 18 13.72 -16.80 -3.57
N VAL A 19 13.26 -16.81 -2.31
CA VAL A 19 13.47 -15.68 -1.40
C VAL A 19 14.97 -15.52 -1.14
N LYS A 20 15.53 -14.37 -1.50
CA LYS A 20 16.96 -14.09 -1.34
C LYS A 20 17.36 -13.79 0.11
N SER A 21 16.51 -13.07 0.85
CA SER A 21 16.78 -12.70 2.24
C SER A 21 15.50 -12.34 2.98
N LEU A 22 15.45 -12.64 4.27
CA LEU A 22 14.45 -12.11 5.20
C LEU A 22 15.10 -11.00 6.04
N ARG A 23 14.45 -9.85 6.13
CA ARG A 23 14.98 -8.69 6.85
C ARG A 23 13.94 -8.15 7.81
N LYS A 24 14.34 -7.91 9.07
CA LYS A 24 13.50 -7.23 10.05
C LYS A 24 13.66 -5.72 9.87
N ALA A 25 12.55 -5.02 9.69
CA ALA A 25 12.56 -3.57 9.60
C ALA A 25 12.81 -2.90 10.97
N PRO A 26 13.75 -1.95 11.08
CA PRO A 26 13.94 -1.18 12.28
C PRO A 26 12.76 -0.21 12.52
N THR A 27 12.63 0.30 13.74
CA THR A 27 11.71 1.40 14.03
C THR A 27 12.14 2.68 13.32
N SER A 28 11.18 3.49 12.89
CA SER A 28 11.44 4.80 12.32
C SER A 28 12.04 5.72 13.37
N LYS A 29 13.16 6.38 13.03
CA LYS A 29 13.77 7.39 13.90
C LYS A 29 12.95 8.69 13.96
N GLY A 30 12.26 9.03 12.87
CA GLY A 30 11.50 10.28 12.76
C GLY A 30 10.04 10.15 13.21
N MET A 31 9.39 9.01 12.94
CA MET A 31 7.97 8.79 13.23
C MET A 31 7.72 8.02 14.53
N GLY A 32 8.78 7.57 15.20
CA GLY A 32 8.70 6.89 16.50
C GLY A 32 8.52 5.36 16.40
N PRO A 33 8.37 4.70 17.57
CA PRO A 33 8.49 3.24 17.70
C PRO A 33 7.34 2.44 17.07
N GLN A 34 6.21 3.10 16.79
CA GLN A 34 5.01 2.51 16.18
C GLN A 34 5.09 2.41 14.65
N VAL A 35 6.16 2.93 14.06
CA VAL A 35 6.42 2.88 12.61
C VAL A 35 7.68 2.06 12.36
N ARG A 36 7.59 1.15 11.39
CA ARG A 36 8.69 0.31 10.92
C ARG A 36 9.03 0.73 9.50
N GLN A 37 10.27 1.19 9.30
CA GLN A 37 10.73 1.60 7.98
C GLN A 37 11.43 0.45 7.27
N VAL A 38 10.78 -0.11 6.26
CA VAL A 38 11.31 -1.21 5.45
C VAL A 38 12.29 -0.66 4.42
N ILE A 39 11.84 0.29 3.60
CA ILE A 39 12.67 1.00 2.61
C ILE A 39 12.80 2.45 3.09
N PRO A 40 14.02 3.02 3.20
CA PRO A 40 15.32 2.47 2.80
C PRO A 40 16.12 1.81 3.94
N SER A 41 15.52 1.61 5.12
CA SER A 41 16.27 1.25 6.33
C SER A 41 16.66 -0.23 6.40
N ALA A 42 15.75 -1.16 6.07
CA ALA A 42 16.04 -2.60 6.07
C ALA A 42 16.64 -3.06 4.74
N VAL A 43 16.19 -2.47 3.64
CA VAL A 43 16.60 -2.77 2.26
C VAL A 43 16.65 -1.48 1.45
N ARG A 44 17.54 -1.44 0.46
CA ARG A 44 17.76 -0.32 -0.47
C ARG A 44 17.70 -0.83 -1.91
N ASP A 45 17.63 0.10 -2.84
CA ASP A 45 17.78 -0.16 -4.28
C ASP A 45 16.72 -1.13 -4.85
N LEU A 46 15.45 -0.93 -4.48
CA LEU A 46 14.30 -1.71 -4.95
C LEU A 46 13.45 -0.93 -5.95
N ASP A 47 14.05 -0.50 -7.06
CA ASP A 47 13.34 0.21 -8.15
C ASP A 47 12.05 -0.56 -8.58
N PRO A 48 10.88 0.09 -8.67
CA PRO A 48 10.61 1.53 -8.51
C PRO A 48 10.24 2.00 -7.09
N PHE A 49 10.27 1.14 -6.09
CA PHE A 49 9.93 1.46 -4.71
C PHE A 49 11.08 2.18 -4.00
N VAL A 50 10.81 3.40 -3.53
CA VAL A 50 11.80 4.25 -2.85
C VAL A 50 11.51 4.44 -1.37
N PHE A 51 10.30 4.08 -0.93
CA PHE A 51 9.88 4.17 0.47
C PHE A 51 8.81 3.13 0.79
N LEU A 52 8.89 2.53 1.96
CA LEU A 52 7.87 1.63 2.49
C LEU A 52 7.93 1.69 4.02
N ASP A 53 6.91 2.30 4.60
CA ASP A 53 6.67 2.28 6.03
C ASP A 53 5.46 1.40 6.34
N HIS A 54 5.59 0.55 7.36
CA HIS A 54 4.47 -0.10 8.02
C HIS A 54 4.23 0.60 9.35
N PHE A 55 3.01 1.09 9.57
CA PHE A 55 2.65 1.80 10.78
C PHE A 55 1.45 1.14 11.45
N SER A 56 1.49 1.09 12.78
CA SER A 56 0.36 0.66 13.62
C SER A 56 0.30 1.58 14.82
N VAL A 57 -0.48 2.66 14.70
CA VAL A 57 -0.50 3.78 15.65
C VAL A 57 -1.89 3.89 16.27
N ILE A 58 -1.95 4.19 17.56
CA ILE A 58 -3.19 4.65 18.18
C ILE A 58 -3.17 6.17 18.09
N LYS A 59 -4.08 6.75 17.30
CA LYS A 59 -4.27 8.18 17.18
C LYS A 59 -5.32 8.62 18.18
N HIS A 60 -4.91 9.47 19.12
CA HIS A 60 -5.83 10.11 20.06
C HIS A 60 -6.50 11.32 19.40
N PRO A 61 -7.69 11.75 19.86
CA PRO A 61 -8.37 12.94 19.34
C PRO A 61 -7.49 14.20 19.26
N GLU A 62 -6.62 14.38 20.26
CA GLU A 62 -5.67 15.48 20.36
C GLU A 62 -4.41 15.27 19.52
N SER A 63 -4.18 14.06 19.01
CA SER A 63 -3.01 13.77 18.17
C SER A 63 -3.18 14.45 16.82
N GLY A 64 -2.39 15.49 16.59
CA GLY A 64 -2.28 16.10 15.28
C GLY A 64 -1.81 15.05 14.26
N GLY A 65 -2.48 14.99 13.11
CA GLY A 65 -1.94 14.28 11.94
C GLY A 65 -0.56 14.81 11.51
N ILE A 66 -0.02 14.23 10.46
CA ILE A 66 1.16 14.75 9.78
C ILE A 66 0.78 16.12 9.18
N PRO A 67 1.47 17.21 9.58
CA PRO A 67 1.16 18.55 9.10
C PRO A 67 1.45 18.70 7.59
N PRO A 68 1.04 19.82 6.97
CA PRO A 68 1.35 20.10 5.57
C PRO A 68 2.84 19.92 5.25
N HIS A 69 3.16 19.06 4.29
CA HIS A 69 4.51 18.77 3.83
C HIS A 69 4.55 18.49 2.32
N PRO A 70 5.68 18.76 1.63
CA PRO A 70 5.78 18.64 0.18
C PRO A 70 6.26 17.27 -0.29
N HIS A 71 5.83 16.86 -1.49
CA HIS A 71 6.42 15.79 -2.29
C HIS A 71 6.58 16.20 -3.75
N ALA A 72 7.54 15.61 -4.46
CA ALA A 72 7.73 15.78 -5.91
C ALA A 72 8.43 14.54 -6.53
N GLY A 73 8.19 14.28 -7.81
CA GLY A 73 8.87 13.24 -8.60
C GLY A 73 8.53 11.80 -8.23
N ILE A 74 7.52 11.59 -7.39
CA ILE A 74 7.06 10.30 -6.88
C ILE A 74 5.52 10.19 -6.96
N ALA A 75 5.01 8.97 -6.81
CA ALA A 75 3.65 8.71 -6.37
C ALA A 75 3.69 8.09 -4.96
N THR A 76 2.70 8.41 -4.14
CA THR A 76 2.53 7.83 -2.81
C THR A 76 1.22 7.05 -2.73
N ILE A 77 1.25 5.93 -2.01
CA ILE A 77 0.09 5.09 -1.76
C ILE A 77 -0.08 4.98 -0.25
N THR A 78 -1.27 5.35 0.23
CA THR A 78 -1.72 5.00 1.58
C THR A 78 -2.71 3.85 1.47
N TYR A 79 -2.40 2.73 2.13
CA TYR A 79 -3.27 1.55 2.21
C TYR A 79 -3.44 1.13 3.66
N LEU A 80 -4.69 1.11 4.15
CA LEU A 80 -4.98 0.81 5.54
C LEU A 80 -5.53 -0.61 5.69
N PHE A 81 -5.09 -1.31 6.73
CA PHE A 81 -5.67 -2.57 7.19
C PHE A 81 -6.77 -2.33 8.23
N GLU A 82 -6.62 -1.31 9.07
CA GLU A 82 -7.57 -0.93 10.11
C GLU A 82 -7.61 0.59 10.28
N GLY A 83 -8.78 1.11 10.65
CA GLY A 83 -9.01 2.53 10.92
C GLY A 83 -9.20 3.38 9.67
N SER A 84 -8.97 4.68 9.83
CA SER A 84 -9.13 5.67 8.76
C SER A 84 -8.06 6.76 8.83
N ASN A 85 -7.82 7.42 7.69
CA ASN A 85 -6.90 8.55 7.57
C ASN A 85 -7.50 9.61 6.63
N ARG A 86 -7.38 10.90 6.98
CA ARG A 86 -7.84 11.98 6.09
C ARG A 86 -6.65 12.58 5.36
N HIS A 87 -6.73 12.63 4.04
CA HIS A 87 -5.80 13.31 3.15
C HIS A 87 -6.37 14.67 2.77
N ARG A 88 -5.55 15.72 2.85
CA ARG A 88 -5.87 17.05 2.30
C ARG A 88 -4.67 17.62 1.59
N ASP A 89 -4.88 18.21 0.42
CA ASP A 89 -3.78 18.75 -0.38
C ASP A 89 -4.03 20.15 -0.97
N SER A 90 -2.98 20.68 -1.61
CA SER A 90 -2.96 21.99 -2.23
C SER A 90 -3.80 22.10 -3.51
N LEU A 91 -4.36 21.00 -4.04
CA LEU A 91 -5.32 21.03 -5.14
C LEU A 91 -6.76 21.14 -4.65
N GLY A 92 -6.97 21.08 -3.34
CA GLY A 92 -8.29 21.14 -2.72
C GLY A 92 -8.93 19.76 -2.54
N ASN A 93 -8.20 18.65 -2.80
CA ASN A 93 -8.72 17.33 -2.47
C ASN A 93 -8.80 17.19 -0.94
N ASP A 94 -9.89 16.55 -0.50
CA ASP A 94 -10.15 16.28 0.91
C ASP A 94 -10.87 14.93 1.01
N GLN A 95 -10.13 13.89 1.39
CA GLN A 95 -10.60 12.52 1.31
C GLN A 95 -10.34 11.76 2.60
N ILE A 96 -11.39 11.13 3.13
CA ILE A 96 -11.26 10.11 4.18
C ILE A 96 -10.99 8.76 3.50
N VAL A 97 -9.85 8.17 3.84
CA VAL A 97 -9.37 6.87 3.37
C VAL A 97 -9.66 5.87 4.48
N GLN A 98 -10.44 4.82 4.19
CA GLN A 98 -10.79 3.78 5.15
C GLN A 98 -9.94 2.52 4.93
N ALA A 99 -10.06 1.56 5.84
CA ALA A 99 -9.46 0.24 5.70
C ALA A 99 -9.85 -0.42 4.37
N GLY A 100 -8.82 -0.82 3.61
CA GLY A 100 -8.94 -1.46 2.31
C GLY A 100 -9.07 -0.52 1.11
N ASP A 101 -9.25 0.78 1.33
CA ASP A 101 -9.19 1.79 0.26
C ASP A 101 -7.75 2.04 -0.18
N VAL A 102 -7.59 2.58 -1.38
CA VAL A 102 -6.31 3.07 -1.90
C VAL A 102 -6.41 4.56 -2.16
N ALA A 103 -5.57 5.33 -1.47
CA ALA A 103 -5.29 6.71 -1.83
C ALA A 103 -3.97 6.75 -2.60
N TRP A 104 -4.05 7.10 -3.88
CA TRP A 104 -2.91 7.29 -4.76
C TRP A 104 -2.70 8.77 -5.02
N MET A 105 -1.64 9.35 -4.47
CA MET A 105 -1.25 10.72 -4.75
C MET A 105 -0.08 10.72 -5.73
N GLN A 106 -0.28 11.28 -6.91
CA GLN A 106 0.77 11.48 -7.90
C GLN A 106 1.36 12.87 -7.70
N ALA A 107 2.55 12.97 -7.11
CA ALA A 107 3.12 14.27 -6.75
C ALA A 107 3.63 15.07 -7.96
N GLY A 108 4.08 14.40 -9.03
CA GLY A 108 4.56 15.07 -10.25
C GLY A 108 5.55 16.20 -9.95
N LYS A 109 5.34 17.37 -10.54
CA LYS A 109 6.18 18.56 -10.31
C LYS A 109 6.11 19.14 -8.88
N GLY A 110 5.17 18.70 -8.04
CA GLY A 110 5.05 19.13 -6.65
C GLY A 110 3.62 19.18 -6.14
N ILE A 111 3.40 18.67 -4.92
CA ILE A 111 2.16 18.81 -4.16
C ILE A 111 2.48 19.00 -2.67
N ILE A 112 1.71 19.84 -1.98
CA ILE A 112 1.77 19.97 -0.52
C ILE A 112 0.52 19.29 0.04
N HIS A 113 0.67 18.39 1.01
CA HIS A 113 -0.46 17.69 1.62
C HIS A 113 -0.26 17.44 3.11
N SER A 114 -1.34 17.10 3.78
CA SER A 114 -1.38 16.69 5.18
C SER A 114 -2.15 15.39 5.32
N GLU A 115 -1.78 14.58 6.32
CA GLU A 115 -2.33 13.24 6.53
C GLU A 115 -2.72 13.04 7.99
N GLY A 116 -4.00 12.78 8.26
CA GLY A 116 -4.48 12.46 9.59
C GLY A 116 -5.80 13.15 9.90
N MET A 117 -6.49 12.57 10.89
CA MET A 117 -7.76 13.11 11.36
C MET A 117 -7.51 14.36 12.23
N ARG A 118 -8.27 15.42 11.98
CA ARG A 118 -8.36 16.60 12.86
C ARG A 118 -9.77 16.79 13.45
N GLU A 119 -10.62 15.78 13.30
CA GLU A 119 -12.03 15.88 13.66
C GLU A 119 -12.26 15.61 15.16
N ASN A 120 -13.38 16.14 15.68
CA ASN A 120 -13.84 16.04 17.07
C ASN A 120 -14.22 14.60 17.47
N ARG A 121 -13.30 13.65 17.30
CA ARG A 121 -13.45 12.31 17.85
C ARG A 121 -13.33 12.42 19.37
N THR A 122 -14.14 11.67 20.09
CA THR A 122 -14.03 11.59 21.56
C THR A 122 -13.18 10.41 21.99
N GLU A 123 -12.96 9.45 21.10
CA GLU A 123 -12.24 8.21 21.38
C GLU A 123 -10.99 8.05 20.52
N PRO A 124 -9.92 7.42 21.05
CA PRO A 124 -8.76 7.03 20.26
C PRO A 124 -9.14 6.04 19.15
N GLU A 125 -8.50 6.17 17.99
CA GLU A 125 -8.65 5.26 16.87
C GLU A 125 -7.33 4.57 16.56
N LYS A 126 -7.37 3.24 16.39
CA LYS A 126 -6.23 2.49 15.87
C LYS A 126 -6.17 2.68 14.36
N VAL A 127 -5.01 3.09 13.86
CA VAL A 127 -4.70 3.19 12.44
C VAL A 127 -3.53 2.25 12.14
N HIS A 128 -3.76 1.28 11.29
CA HIS A 128 -2.76 0.30 10.87
C HIS A 128 -2.73 0.24 9.35
N GLY A 129 -1.57 0.49 8.75
CA GLY A 129 -1.45 0.55 7.30
C GLY A 129 -0.03 0.60 6.79
N LEU A 130 0.08 0.87 5.49
CA LEU A 130 1.31 1.04 4.74
C LEU A 130 1.33 2.41 4.08
N GLN A 131 2.50 3.05 4.09
CA GLN A 131 2.83 4.17 3.20
C GLN A 131 3.89 3.68 2.22
N ILE A 132 3.58 3.72 0.92
CA ILE A 132 4.44 3.20 -0.15
C ILE A 132 4.75 4.35 -1.10
N TRP A 133 6.02 4.58 -1.41
CA TRP A 133 6.39 5.55 -2.46
C TRP A 133 7.04 4.86 -3.64
N ILE A 134 6.61 5.28 -4.82
CA ILE A 134 7.07 4.78 -6.10
C ILE A 134 7.69 5.97 -6.86
N SER A 135 8.93 5.83 -7.30
CA SER A 135 9.57 6.83 -8.16
C SER A 135 8.81 6.90 -9.49
N LEU A 136 8.42 8.10 -9.93
CA LEU A 136 7.88 8.27 -11.27
C LEU A 136 8.99 8.12 -12.31
N PRO A 137 8.70 7.60 -13.52
CA PRO A 137 9.68 7.56 -14.60
C PRO A 137 10.21 8.96 -14.91
N ALA A 138 11.45 9.06 -15.40
CA ALA A 138 12.11 10.36 -15.61
C ALA A 138 11.28 11.36 -16.43
N LYS A 139 10.62 10.89 -17.50
CA LYS A 139 9.75 11.70 -18.37
C LYS A 139 8.50 12.24 -17.66
N ASP A 140 8.08 11.58 -16.58
CA ASP A 140 6.84 11.87 -15.87
C ASP A 140 7.06 12.64 -14.56
N LYS A 141 8.32 12.88 -14.15
CA LYS A 141 8.64 13.56 -12.87
C LYS A 141 8.11 14.99 -12.76
N PHE A 142 7.77 15.63 -13.87
CA PHE A 142 7.31 17.03 -13.92
C PHE A 142 5.88 17.21 -14.43
N ILE A 143 5.09 16.13 -14.49
CA ILE A 143 3.65 16.23 -14.81
C ILE A 143 2.89 16.99 -13.72
N GLN A 144 1.65 17.39 -14.02
CA GLN A 144 0.79 18.01 -13.01
C GLN A 144 0.54 17.01 -11.86
N PRO A 145 0.54 17.48 -10.61
CA PRO A 145 0.11 16.64 -9.49
C PRO A 145 -1.35 16.23 -9.67
N ASP A 146 -1.70 15.06 -9.15
CA ASP A 146 -3.07 14.56 -9.15
C ASP A 146 -3.32 13.62 -7.98
N PHE A 147 -4.59 13.39 -7.65
CA PHE A 147 -5.01 12.49 -6.58
C PHE A 147 -6.12 11.56 -7.07
N PHE A 148 -5.90 10.26 -6.91
CA PHE A 148 -6.86 9.23 -7.28
C PHE A 148 -7.25 8.44 -6.04
N PHE A 149 -8.55 8.36 -5.79
CA PHE A 149 -9.12 7.57 -4.71
C PHE A 149 -9.83 6.35 -5.27
N TYR A 150 -9.47 5.18 -4.78
CA TYR A 150 -10.07 3.91 -5.17
C TYR A 150 -10.69 3.25 -3.93
N PRO A 151 -12.03 3.25 -3.83
CA PRO A 151 -12.72 2.55 -2.75
C PRO A 151 -12.39 1.05 -2.77
N ALA A 152 -12.32 0.43 -1.59
CA ALA A 152 -12.00 -1.00 -1.45
C ALA A 152 -12.85 -1.91 -2.36
N ALA A 153 -14.13 -1.57 -2.52
CA ALA A 153 -15.09 -2.32 -3.34
C ALA A 153 -14.78 -2.29 -4.85
N THR A 154 -13.94 -1.36 -5.31
CA THR A 154 -13.51 -1.25 -6.72
C THR A 154 -12.28 -2.08 -7.04
N LEU A 155 -11.59 -2.60 -6.01
CA LEU A 155 -10.38 -3.39 -6.17
C LEU A 155 -10.74 -4.87 -6.32
N PRO A 156 -10.17 -5.59 -7.30
CA PRO A 156 -10.43 -7.02 -7.46
C PRO A 156 -10.03 -7.82 -6.22
N LEU A 157 -10.95 -8.68 -5.76
CA LEU A 157 -10.72 -9.63 -4.68
C LEU A 157 -10.85 -11.05 -5.22
N ILE A 158 -9.74 -11.76 -5.30
CA ILE A 158 -9.70 -13.17 -5.70
C ILE A 158 -9.88 -14.01 -4.44
N GLN A 159 -11.01 -14.72 -4.35
CA GLN A 159 -11.29 -15.67 -3.28
C GLN A 159 -10.80 -17.07 -3.67
N LYS A 160 -10.01 -17.69 -2.79
CA LYS A 160 -9.66 -19.12 -2.80
C LYS A 160 -10.29 -19.78 -1.57
N VAL A 161 -10.19 -21.10 -1.45
CA VAL A 161 -10.85 -21.88 -0.39
C VAL A 161 -10.52 -21.33 1.00
N GLU A 162 -9.24 -21.11 1.31
CA GLU A 162 -8.80 -20.61 2.62
C GLU A 162 -7.98 -19.32 2.52
N ALA A 163 -7.87 -18.72 1.34
CA ALA A 163 -7.01 -17.58 1.11
C ALA A 163 -7.67 -16.53 0.23
N SER A 164 -7.18 -15.31 0.31
CA SER A 164 -7.62 -14.23 -0.56
C SER A 164 -6.46 -13.38 -1.05
N ILE A 165 -6.62 -12.84 -2.26
CA ILE A 165 -5.69 -11.91 -2.88
C ILE A 165 -6.48 -10.67 -3.28
N LYS A 166 -6.20 -9.54 -2.65
CA LYS A 166 -6.69 -8.24 -3.11
C LYS A 166 -5.65 -7.62 -4.04
N VAL A 167 -6.09 -7.27 -5.25
CA VAL A 167 -5.23 -6.70 -6.29
C VAL A 167 -5.16 -5.18 -6.12
N ILE A 168 -4.16 -4.69 -5.39
CA ILE A 168 -4.00 -3.25 -5.08
C ILE A 168 -3.44 -2.52 -6.31
N CYS A 169 -2.38 -3.04 -6.93
CA CYS A 169 -1.77 -2.47 -8.14
C CYS A 169 -1.25 -3.59 -9.06
N GLY A 170 -1.42 -3.41 -10.37
CA GLY A 170 -1.01 -4.38 -11.38
C GLY A 170 -2.07 -5.46 -11.64
N GLU A 171 -1.63 -6.61 -12.16
CA GLU A 171 -2.48 -7.73 -12.55
C GLU A 171 -1.99 -9.04 -11.93
N VAL A 172 -2.91 -9.91 -11.52
CA VAL A 172 -2.60 -11.29 -11.13
C VAL A 172 -3.79 -12.20 -11.40
N LEU A 173 -3.52 -13.41 -11.92
CA LEU A 173 -4.55 -14.41 -12.27
C LEU A 173 -5.69 -13.85 -13.15
N GLY A 174 -5.36 -12.98 -14.11
CA GLY A 174 -6.33 -12.35 -15.02
C GLY A 174 -7.20 -11.26 -14.38
N GLN A 175 -6.92 -10.87 -13.13
CA GLN A 175 -7.60 -9.77 -12.44
C GLN A 175 -6.69 -8.54 -12.41
N GLN A 176 -7.15 -7.46 -13.04
CA GLN A 176 -6.42 -6.20 -13.20
C GLN A 176 -6.95 -5.15 -12.21
N SER A 177 -6.06 -4.54 -11.43
CA SER A 177 -6.41 -3.39 -10.58
C SER A 177 -6.74 -2.16 -11.42
N PRO A 178 -7.74 -1.33 -11.03
CA PRO A 178 -7.99 -0.04 -11.67
C PRO A 178 -6.90 1.00 -11.39
N VAL A 179 -6.05 0.78 -10.37
CA VAL A 179 -4.98 1.71 -9.98
C VAL A 179 -3.96 1.86 -11.11
N GLN A 180 -3.86 3.08 -11.63
CA GLN A 180 -2.95 3.42 -12.73
C GLN A 180 -1.59 3.86 -12.18
N SER A 181 -0.59 2.99 -12.28
CA SER A 181 0.79 3.32 -11.93
C SER A 181 1.62 3.62 -13.17
N LEU A 182 2.21 4.82 -13.23
CA LEU A 182 3.12 5.21 -14.33
C LEU A 182 4.45 4.43 -14.31
N SER A 183 4.86 3.96 -13.13
CA SER A 183 5.97 3.00 -12.99
C SER A 183 5.39 1.61 -12.78
N PRO A 184 5.71 0.61 -13.63
CA PRO A 184 5.17 -0.74 -13.47
C PRO A 184 5.41 -1.30 -12.06
N ALA A 185 4.34 -1.65 -11.35
CA ALA A 185 4.38 -2.13 -9.99
C ALA A 185 3.29 -3.18 -9.75
N PHE A 186 3.63 -4.18 -8.94
CA PHE A 186 2.71 -5.21 -8.47
C PHE A 186 2.60 -5.11 -6.96
N ILE A 187 1.39 -4.86 -6.47
CA ILE A 187 1.11 -4.73 -5.04
C ILE A 187 -0.16 -5.53 -4.76
N PHE A 188 -0.05 -6.52 -3.87
CA PHE A 188 -1.14 -7.40 -3.51
C PHE A 188 -1.21 -7.54 -2.00
N GLU A 189 -2.42 -7.52 -1.44
CA GLU A 189 -2.65 -8.00 -0.08
C GLU A 189 -3.04 -9.47 -0.17
N VAL A 190 -2.24 -10.34 0.42
CA VAL A 190 -2.50 -11.79 0.48
C VAL A 190 -2.79 -12.18 1.91
N LYS A 191 -3.96 -12.76 2.15
CA LYS A 191 -4.34 -13.36 3.43
C LYS A 191 -4.47 -14.85 3.26
N MET A 192 -3.73 -15.61 4.05
CA MET A 192 -3.73 -17.07 4.00
C MET A 192 -3.29 -17.65 5.35
N PRO A 193 -3.81 -18.84 5.74
CA PRO A 193 -3.30 -19.60 6.86
C PRO A 193 -1.84 -20.01 6.66
N ALA A 194 -1.19 -20.37 7.77
CA ALA A 194 0.13 -20.98 7.71
C ALA A 194 0.06 -22.31 6.93
N ASN A 195 1.11 -22.58 6.16
CA ASN A 195 1.25 -23.81 5.35
C ASN A 195 0.24 -23.98 4.21
N THR A 196 -0.54 -22.95 3.87
CA THR A 196 -1.36 -22.95 2.65
C THR A 196 -0.50 -22.70 1.41
N VAL A 197 -0.88 -23.29 0.27
CA VAL A 197 -0.30 -23.01 -1.05
C VAL A 197 -1.40 -22.41 -1.93
N LEU A 198 -1.08 -21.31 -2.61
CA LEU A 198 -1.99 -20.53 -3.46
C LEU A 198 -1.87 -20.89 -4.95
#